data_AF-A0AAV8Z900-F1
#
_entry.id   AF-A0AAV8Z900-F1
#
_cell.length_a   1.000
_cell.length_b   1.000
_cell.length_c   1.000
_cell.angle_alpha   90.00
_cell.angle_beta   90.00
_cell.angle_gamma   90.00
#
_symmetry.space_group_name_H-M   'P 1'
#
loop_
_entity.id
_entity.type
_entity.pdbx_description
1 polymer ?
#
loop_
_entity_poly.entity_id
_entity_poly.type
_entity_poly.pdbx_seq_one_letter_code
_entity_poly.pdbx_strand_id
1 'polypeptide(L)'
;MSCRHNANSRCVHCSPLECFDEAYLREHNIKHLSFHSYLRKMTSGVDRGKFLALEDISCRIKEGCKDHPPWPKGICSKCQPNAITLNMQVLRIIFLLKEIEIINN
;
A
#
# COMPACT_ATOMS: atom_id res chain seq x y z
N MET A 1 -25.87 16.30 -8.88
CA MET A 1 -25.05 15.91 -10.05
C MET A 1 -25.33 16.88 -11.19
N SER A 2 -24.60 17.99 -11.28
CA SER A 2 -24.70 18.88 -12.44
C SER A 2 -23.29 19.35 -12.80
N CYS A 3 -22.78 18.74 -13.86
CA CYS A 3 -21.53 19.14 -14.49
C CYS A 3 -21.76 20.45 -15.25
N ARG A 4 -21.01 21.50 -14.91
CA ARG A 4 -21.08 22.81 -15.60
C ARG A 4 -19.87 23.00 -16.49
N HIS A 5 -19.79 22.19 -17.55
CA HIS A 5 -18.67 22.23 -18.48
C HIS A 5 -19.08 21.70 -19.85
N ASN A 6 -18.35 22.10 -20.89
CA ASN A 6 -18.61 21.70 -22.28
C ASN A 6 -18.26 20.20 -22.48
N ALA A 7 -18.73 19.62 -23.60
CA ALA A 7 -18.62 18.18 -23.89
C ALA A 7 -17.19 17.61 -23.81
N ASN A 8 -16.16 18.41 -24.12
CA ASN A 8 -14.75 17.98 -24.11
C ASN A 8 -13.98 18.41 -22.86
N SER A 9 -14.66 18.86 -21.82
CA SER A 9 -14.06 19.24 -20.54
C SER A 9 -14.54 18.31 -19.44
N ARG A 10 -13.72 18.14 -18.39
CA ARG A 10 -14.05 17.34 -17.22
C ARG A 10 -13.94 18.22 -15.99
N CYS A 11 -14.85 18.05 -15.04
CA CYS A 11 -14.75 18.64 -13.70
C CYS A 11 -14.50 17.55 -12.66
N VAL A 12 -14.26 17.96 -11.42
CA VAL A 12 -14.08 17.06 -10.28
C VAL A 12 -15.24 16.08 -10.05
N HIS A 13 -16.43 16.35 -10.59
CA HIS A 13 -17.60 15.48 -10.47
C HIS A 13 -17.73 14.43 -11.58
N CYS A 14 -16.98 14.54 -12.67
CA CYS A 14 -17.02 13.59 -13.79
C CYS A 14 -15.64 13.12 -14.25
N SER A 15 -14.57 13.51 -13.54
CA SER A 15 -13.27 12.90 -13.73
C SER A 15 -13.34 11.43 -13.32
N PRO A 16 -12.57 10.54 -13.98
CA PRO A 16 -12.46 9.16 -13.57
C PRO A 16 -12.08 9.04 -12.10
N LEU A 17 -12.65 8.04 -11.43
CA LEU A 17 -12.30 7.74 -10.04
C LEU A 17 -10.88 7.17 -9.97
N GLU A 18 -10.18 7.47 -8.89
CA GLU A 18 -8.90 6.85 -8.63
C GLU A 18 -9.08 5.37 -8.27
N CYS A 19 -8.13 4.53 -8.67
CA CYS A 19 -8.18 3.09 -8.44
C CYS A 19 -8.03 2.67 -6.96
N PHE A 20 -7.99 3.65 -6.05
CA PHE A 20 -7.91 3.51 -4.61
C PHE A 20 -8.97 4.35 -3.87
N ASP A 21 -10.01 4.80 -4.58
CA ASP A 21 -11.13 5.55 -4.00
C ASP A 21 -11.90 4.72 -2.96
N GLU A 22 -12.00 5.22 -1.75
CA GLU A 22 -12.57 4.48 -0.62
C GLU A 22 -14.09 4.31 -0.70
N ALA A 23 -14.79 5.21 -1.38
CA ALA A 23 -16.23 5.10 -1.57
C ALA A 23 -16.54 4.00 -2.59
N TYR A 24 -15.84 3.98 -3.72
CA TYR A 24 -15.95 2.93 -4.74
C TYR A 24 -15.63 1.55 -4.16
N LEU A 25 -14.52 1.43 -3.43
CA LEU A 25 -14.13 0.16 -2.82
C LEU A 25 -15.18 -0.35 -1.82
N ARG A 26 -15.79 0.54 -1.04
CA ARG A 26 -16.84 0.20 -0.08
C ARG A 26 -18.13 -0.24 -0.78
N GLU A 27 -18.56 0.49 -1.80
CA GLU A 27 -19.77 0.18 -2.58
C GLU A 27 -19.67 -1.20 -3.26
N HIS A 28 -18.50 -1.50 -3.84
CA HIS A 28 -18.25 -2.77 -4.52
C HIS A 28 -17.79 -3.90 -3.60
N ASN A 29 -17.82 -3.72 -2.27
CA ASN A 29 -17.38 -4.71 -1.27
C ASN A 29 -15.93 -5.18 -1.46
N ILE A 30 -15.07 -4.32 -2.00
CA ILE A 30 -13.64 -4.59 -2.21
C ILE A 30 -12.91 -4.32 -0.90
N LYS A 31 -12.52 -5.39 -0.20
CA LYS A 31 -11.90 -5.32 1.13
C LYS A 31 -10.44 -4.90 1.14
N HIS A 32 -9.72 -5.15 0.04
CA HIS A 32 -8.28 -4.93 -0.04
C HIS A 32 -7.93 -4.26 -1.35
N LEU A 33 -6.98 -3.34 -1.30
CA LEU A 33 -6.40 -2.74 -2.49
C LEU A 33 -5.50 -3.75 -3.20
N SER A 34 -5.50 -3.71 -4.53
CA SER A 34 -4.48 -4.37 -5.34
C SER A 34 -3.12 -3.73 -5.06
N PHE A 35 -2.05 -4.50 -5.24
CA PHE A 35 -0.69 -3.98 -5.10
C PHE A 35 -0.45 -2.72 -5.96
N HIS A 36 -0.91 -2.71 -7.22
CA HIS A 36 -0.76 -1.56 -8.12
C HIS A 36 -1.56 -0.33 -7.67
N SER A 37 -2.80 -0.53 -7.20
CA SER A 37 -3.60 0.56 -6.64
C SER A 37 -2.94 1.18 -5.41
N TYR A 38 -2.30 0.36 -4.58
CA TYR A 38 -1.52 0.84 -3.45
C TYR A 38 -0.28 1.62 -3.87
N LEU A 39 0.49 1.13 -4.85
CA LEU A 39 1.62 1.88 -5.39
C LEU A 39 1.16 3.24 -5.93
N ARG A 40 0.05 3.30 -6.67
CA ARG A 40 -0.53 4.57 -7.15
C ARG A 40 -0.98 5.47 -5.99
N LYS A 41 -1.63 4.93 -4.96
CA LYS A 41 -2.03 5.69 -3.76
C LYS A 41 -0.81 6.33 -3.10
N MET A 42 0.24 5.54 -2.86
CA MET A 42 1.47 6.02 -2.20
C MET A 42 2.26 7.01 -3.05
N THR A 43 2.23 6.89 -4.38
CA THR A 43 2.98 7.76 -5.30
C THR A 43 2.18 8.98 -5.78
N SER A 44 0.87 9.04 -5.53
CA SER A 44 0.00 10.17 -5.93
C SER A 44 0.25 11.48 -5.17
N GLY A 45 1.05 11.44 -4.09
CA GLY A 45 1.40 12.61 -3.28
C GLY A 45 2.41 13.56 -3.94
N VAL A 46 2.85 14.56 -3.16
CA VAL A 46 3.69 15.68 -3.61
C VAL A 46 5.00 15.22 -4.26
N ASP A 47 5.53 14.08 -3.84
CA ASP A 47 6.79 13.53 -4.34
C ASP A 47 6.67 12.76 -5.67
N ARG A 48 5.45 12.57 -6.20
CA ARG A 48 5.15 11.88 -7.48
C ARG A 48 5.90 10.55 -7.65
N GLY A 49 6.11 9.82 -6.56
CA GLY A 49 6.82 8.54 -6.56
C GLY A 49 8.34 8.60 -6.67
N LYS A 50 8.98 9.75 -6.40
CA LYS A 50 10.45 9.83 -6.29
C LYS A 50 11.03 8.92 -5.22
N PHE A 51 10.29 8.67 -4.14
CA PHE A 51 10.72 7.80 -3.05
C PHE A 51 9.54 6.94 -2.60
N LEU A 52 9.50 5.69 -3.07
CA LEU A 52 8.62 4.68 -2.49
C LEU A 52 9.48 3.58 -1.87
N ALA A 53 9.63 3.62 -0.55
CA ALA A 53 10.24 2.54 0.21
C ALA A 53 9.15 1.54 0.60
N LEU A 54 9.22 0.34 0.04
CA LEU A 54 8.44 -0.79 0.55
C LEU A 54 9.19 -1.35 1.77
N GLU A 55 8.53 -1.39 2.91
CA GLU A 55 9.10 -1.95 4.13
C GLU A 55 9.15 -3.48 4.04
N ASP A 56 10.34 -4.05 4.13
CA ASP A 56 10.54 -5.48 4.34
C ASP A 56 10.69 -5.75 5.85
N ILE A 57 9.62 -6.21 6.48
CA ILE A 57 9.59 -6.46 7.92
C ILE A 57 10.24 -7.82 8.19
N SER A 58 11.44 -7.80 8.77
CA SER A 58 12.12 -9.00 9.25
C SER A 58 12.02 -9.12 10.76
N CYS A 59 11.39 -10.20 11.22
CA CYS A 59 11.35 -10.58 12.64
C CYS A 59 12.57 -11.42 13.07
N ARG A 60 13.62 -11.50 12.23
CA ARG A 60 14.80 -12.32 12.52
C ARG A 60 15.77 -11.58 13.43
N ILE A 61 16.44 -12.32 14.30
CA ILE A 61 17.54 -11.79 15.11
C ILE A 61 18.65 -11.33 14.16
N LYS A 62 19.19 -10.12 14.39
CA LYS A 62 20.31 -9.61 13.60
C LYS A 62 21.58 -10.39 13.94
N GLU A 63 22.19 -10.98 12.91
CA GLU A 63 23.45 -11.71 13.03
C GLU A 63 24.65 -10.74 13.07
N GLY A 64 25.76 -11.16 13.68
CA GLY A 64 27.01 -10.39 13.67
C GLY A 64 27.22 -9.41 14.84
N CYS A 65 26.52 -9.57 15.96
CA CYS A 65 26.87 -8.84 17.17
C CYS A 65 28.25 -9.26 17.68
N LYS A 66 29.09 -8.27 18.01
CA LYS A 66 30.40 -8.51 18.64
C LYS A 66 30.36 -8.39 20.17
N ASP A 67 29.26 -7.87 20.72
CA ASP A 67 29.12 -7.57 22.15
C ASP A 67 28.70 -8.81 22.98
N HIS A 68 28.32 -9.92 22.33
CA HIS A 68 27.90 -11.14 23.00
C HIS A 68 28.18 -12.39 22.15
N PRO A 69 28.25 -13.59 22.76
CA PRO A 69 28.25 -14.85 22.01
C PRO A 69 27.04 -14.92 21.06
N PRO A 70 27.17 -15.54 19.88
CA PRO A 70 26.08 -15.64 18.93
C PRO A 70 24.87 -16.35 19.54
N TRP A 71 23.68 -16.01 19.03
CA TRP A 71 22.45 -16.73 19.34
C TRP A 71 22.66 -18.24 19.14
N PRO A 72 22.23 -19.12 20.06
CA PRO A 72 21.32 -18.89 21.20
C PRO A 72 22.00 -18.56 22.54
N LYS A 73 23.32 -18.37 22.57
CA LYS A 73 24.08 -18.21 23.84
C LYS A 73 24.09 -16.78 24.39
N GLY A 74 23.69 -15.79 23.59
CA GLY A 74 23.60 -14.40 24.00
C GLY A 74 22.72 -13.58 23.06
N ILE A 75 22.10 -12.53 23.60
CA ILE A 75 21.30 -11.56 22.85
C ILE A 75 21.42 -10.18 23.52
N CYS A 76 21.36 -9.11 22.74
CA CYS A 76 21.28 -7.73 23.22
C CYS A 76 20.12 -6.98 22.55
N SER A 77 19.75 -5.82 23.09
CA SER A 77 18.69 -4.96 22.54
C SER A 77 18.97 -4.46 21.11
N LYS A 78 20.23 -4.47 20.66
CA LYS A 78 20.60 -4.12 19.27
C LYS A 78 20.30 -5.24 18.27
N CYS A 79 20.34 -6.50 18.74
CA CYS A 79 20.17 -7.69 17.93
C CYS A 79 18.78 -8.29 18.02
N GLN A 80 18.10 -8.03 19.14
CA GLN A 80 16.70 -8.36 19.32
C GLN A 80 15.86 -7.62 18.29
N PRO A 81 15.00 -8.32 17.51
CA PRO A 81 14.05 -7.66 16.64
C PRO A 81 13.06 -6.84 17.49
N ASN A 82 12.66 -5.69 16.97
CA ASN A 82 11.66 -4.86 17.65
C ASN A 82 10.35 -5.64 17.79
N ALA A 83 9.59 -5.33 18.86
CA ALA A 83 8.23 -5.83 18.97
C ALA A 83 7.41 -5.35 17.78
N ILE A 84 6.71 -6.27 17.11
CA ILE A 84 5.89 -5.98 15.93
C ILE A 84 4.43 -6.08 16.34
N THR A 85 3.63 -5.11 15.88
CA THR A 85 2.17 -5.17 16.01
C THR A 85 1.59 -5.66 14.68
N LEU A 86 0.84 -6.76 14.74
CA LEU A 86 0.15 -7.30 13.56
C LEU A 86 -1.19 -6.58 13.39
N ASN A 87 -1.28 -5.72 12.38
CA ASN A 87 -2.53 -5.12 11.94
C ASN A 87 -3.11 -5.90 10.76
N MET A 88 -4.42 -5.75 10.52
CA MET A 88 -5.06 -6.33 9.35
C MET A 88 -4.38 -5.79 8.08
N GLN A 89 -3.92 -6.68 7.22
CA GLN A 89 -3.28 -6.28 5.96
C GLN A 89 -4.28 -5.58 5.05
N VAL A 90 -4.00 -4.31 4.76
CA VAL A 90 -4.84 -3.47 3.87
C VAL A 90 -4.70 -3.88 2.40
N LEU A 91 -3.66 -4.68 2.07
CA LEU A 91 -3.25 -5.04 0.72
C LEU A 91 -3.26 -6.54 0.49
N ARG A 92 -3.52 -6.95 -0.75
CA ARG A 92 -3.27 -8.30 -1.23
C ARG A 92 -2.36 -8.26 -2.45
N ILE A 93 -1.28 -9.03 -2.40
CA ILE A 93 -0.26 -9.11 -3.46
C ILE A 93 -0.82 -9.78 -4.71
N ILE A 94 -1.67 -10.80 -4.53
CA ILE A 94 -2.36 -11.50 -5.63
C ILE A 94 -3.86 -11.22 -5.50
N PHE A 95 -4.40 -10.56 -6.52
CA PHE A 95 -5.84 -10.39 -6.71
C PHE A 95 -6.22 -11.15 -7.99
N LEU A 96 -7.28 -11.97 -7.94
CA LEU A 96 -7.84 -12.55 -9.17
C LEU A 96 -8.51 -11.42 -9.95
N LEU A 97 -7.83 -10.95 -11.00
CA LEU A 97 -8.30 -9.86 -11.84
C LEU A 97 -9.50 -10.33 -12.67
N LYS A 98 -10.69 -9.84 -12.35
CA LYS A 98 -11.80 -9.78 -13.30
C LYS A 98 -12.23 -8.35 -13.68
N GLU A 99 -11.60 -7.30 -13.15
CA GLU A 99 -12.18 -5.94 -13.22
C GLU A 99 -11.21 -4.80 -13.58
N ILE A 100 -10.07 -5.07 -14.22
CA ILE A 100 -9.22 -3.96 -14.73
C ILE A 100 -9.86 -3.23 -15.92
N GLU A 101 -10.84 -3.83 -16.61
CA GLU A 101 -11.51 -3.19 -17.74
C GLU A 101 -12.50 -2.07 -17.36
N ILE A 102 -12.91 -1.95 -16.08
CA ILE A 102 -13.96 -1.01 -15.67
C ILE A 102 -13.41 0.41 -15.39
N ILE A 103 -12.13 0.56 -15.04
CA ILE A 103 -11.58 1.85 -14.57
C ILE A 103 -11.12 2.76 -15.74
N ASN A 104 -11.02 2.24 -16.97
CA ASN A 104 -10.49 2.97 -18.13
C ASN A 104 -11.52 3.34 -19.20
N ASN A 105 -12.83 3.08 -18.99
CA ASN A 105 -13.90 3.45 -19.91
C ASN A 105 -14.81 4.53 -19.32
#